data_AF-A0A6N6PET0-F1
#
_entry.id   AF-A0A6N6PET0-F1
#
_cell.length_a   1.000
_cell.length_b   1.000
_cell.length_c   1.000
_cell.angle_alpha   90.00
_cell.angle_beta   90.00
_cell.angle_gamma   90.00
#
_symmetry.space_group_name_H-M   'P 1'
#
loop_
_entity.id
_entity.type
_entity.pdbx_description
1 polymer ?
#
loop_
_entity_poly.entity_id
_entity_poly.type
_entity_poly.pdbx_seq_one_letter_code
_entity_poly.pdbx_strand_id
1 'polypeptide(L)'
;MKPILIVALLGTILSSPAQSSASPAETNANQTIITQFLSAPFPHASRADGHKYNNEFFPADKHYSDSTVAMFVPRGFADKGSVDFVIHFHGWRNTVATTLEQFNLREQFTASRRNAILIVPEGPRNAPDSSGGKLEDPDGFKRFIDETMAVLKQRGVIKTTSTAGKIILSGHSGGYKVISSIVELGGLTNSIKEAWLFDGLYGRGETFLAWSKKAGGRLLNIYTDNGGTKARTEEMMAELKQRGTNFLATTDMAVSPQELATNRFVFLHSDMSHSDVIMRRRTFQTFLETSCLEKRTGD
;
A
#
# COMPACT_ATOMS: atom_id res chain seq x y z
N MET A 1 15.51 -56.28 -69.92
CA MET A 1 14.70 -55.10 -69.56
C MET A 1 14.68 -55.00 -68.04
N LYS A 2 15.34 -53.99 -67.47
CA LYS A 2 15.48 -53.79 -66.01
C LYS A 2 14.31 -52.93 -65.50
N PRO A 3 13.69 -53.22 -64.34
CA PRO A 3 12.66 -52.34 -63.79
C PRO A 3 13.31 -51.16 -63.06
N ILE A 4 12.72 -49.98 -63.26
CA ILE A 4 13.07 -48.72 -62.59
C ILE A 4 12.29 -48.66 -61.28
N LEU A 5 12.98 -48.52 -60.15
CA LEU A 5 12.39 -48.33 -58.83
C LEU A 5 12.25 -46.82 -58.59
N ILE A 6 11.01 -46.32 -58.54
CA ILE A 6 10.69 -44.95 -58.14
C ILE A 6 10.56 -44.92 -56.62
N VAL A 7 11.49 -44.25 -55.94
CA VAL A 7 11.42 -43.97 -54.50
C VAL A 7 10.72 -42.62 -54.32
N ALA A 8 9.52 -42.63 -53.74
CA ALA A 8 8.81 -41.44 -53.34
C ALA A 8 9.40 -40.88 -52.03
N LEU A 9 9.94 -39.65 -52.09
CA LEU A 9 10.47 -38.93 -50.94
C LEU A 9 9.30 -38.22 -50.23
N LEU A 10 8.85 -38.73 -49.08
CA LEU A 10 7.93 -38.00 -48.20
C LEU A 10 8.72 -36.92 -47.44
N GLY A 11 8.49 -35.66 -47.79
CA GLY A 11 8.97 -34.51 -47.03
C GLY A 11 8.16 -34.33 -45.74
N THR A 12 8.79 -34.51 -44.59
CA THR A 12 8.23 -34.17 -43.29
C THR A 12 8.27 -32.65 -43.09
N ILE A 13 7.10 -32.02 -43.07
CA ILE A 13 6.93 -30.62 -42.67
C ILE A 13 7.15 -30.54 -41.15
N LEU A 14 8.27 -29.97 -40.73
CA LEU A 14 8.50 -29.59 -39.34
C LEU A 14 7.71 -28.30 -39.07
N SER A 15 6.56 -28.44 -38.43
CA SER A 15 5.81 -27.32 -37.86
C SER A 15 6.56 -26.79 -36.63
N SER A 16 7.12 -25.59 -36.74
CA SER A 16 7.62 -24.83 -35.59
C SER A 16 6.48 -24.59 -34.59
N PRO A 17 6.71 -24.73 -33.27
CA PRO A 17 5.69 -24.37 -32.31
C PRO A 17 5.49 -22.86 -32.35
N ALA A 18 4.25 -22.44 -32.57
CA ALA A 18 3.83 -21.06 -32.42
C ALA A 18 4.24 -20.56 -31.02
N GLN A 19 4.96 -19.45 -30.97
CA GLN A 19 5.12 -18.69 -29.74
C GLN A 19 3.73 -18.25 -29.28
N SER A 20 3.20 -18.97 -28.30
CA SER A 20 2.09 -18.49 -27.49
C SER A 20 2.57 -17.22 -26.78
N SER A 21 2.18 -16.06 -27.30
CA SER A 21 2.19 -14.81 -26.55
C SER A 21 1.14 -14.96 -25.45
N ALA A 22 1.53 -15.59 -24.34
CA ALA A 22 0.66 -15.70 -23.17
C ALA A 22 0.26 -14.27 -22.76
N SER A 23 -1.04 -13.99 -22.89
CA SER A 23 -1.68 -12.83 -22.28
C SER A 23 -1.22 -12.72 -20.83
N PRO A 24 -1.04 -11.51 -20.26
CA PRO A 24 -0.77 -11.40 -18.83
C PRO A 24 -1.84 -12.18 -18.05
N ALA A 25 -1.42 -12.88 -17.00
CA ALA A 25 -2.35 -13.64 -16.16
C ALA A 25 -3.32 -12.65 -15.51
N GLU A 26 -4.50 -12.52 -16.10
CA GLU A 26 -5.58 -11.72 -15.55
C GLU A 26 -6.30 -12.54 -14.49
N THR A 27 -6.63 -11.90 -13.38
CA THR A 27 -7.34 -12.54 -12.27
C THR A 27 -8.84 -12.55 -12.55
N ASN A 28 -9.45 -13.74 -12.54
CA ASN A 28 -10.87 -13.91 -12.88
C ASN A 28 -11.83 -13.57 -11.74
N ALA A 29 -11.32 -13.42 -10.52
CA ALA A 29 -12.09 -13.08 -9.32
C ALA A 29 -11.23 -12.27 -8.34
N ASN A 30 -11.90 -11.56 -7.43
CA ASN A 30 -11.25 -10.96 -6.27
C ASN A 30 -10.64 -12.09 -5.42
N GLN A 31 -9.37 -11.96 -5.04
CA GLN A 31 -8.67 -12.93 -4.22
C GLN A 31 -8.04 -12.24 -3.01
N THR A 32 -8.23 -12.81 -1.82
CA THR A 32 -7.48 -12.42 -0.62
C THR A 32 -6.55 -13.56 -0.23
N ILE A 33 -5.26 -13.28 -0.15
CA ILE A 33 -4.24 -14.19 0.37
C ILE A 33 -3.91 -13.72 1.78
N ILE A 34 -4.17 -14.56 2.78
CA ILE A 34 -3.72 -14.33 4.15
C ILE A 34 -2.56 -15.29 4.40
N THR A 35 -1.42 -14.76 4.81
CA THR A 35 -0.22 -15.54 5.07
C THR A 35 0.64 -14.86 6.12
N GLN A 36 1.77 -15.47 6.47
CA GLN A 36 2.71 -14.95 7.47
C GLN A 36 4.01 -14.60 6.78
N PHE A 37 4.59 -13.44 7.13
CA PHE A 37 5.91 -13.04 6.63
C PHE A 37 6.95 -13.09 7.73
N LEU A 38 8.17 -13.49 7.38
CA LEU A 38 9.33 -13.30 8.25
C LEU A 38 9.63 -11.81 8.45
N SER A 39 9.43 -11.01 7.40
CA SER A 39 9.61 -9.56 7.39
C SER A 39 8.41 -8.77 7.93
N ALA A 40 7.34 -9.41 8.41
CA ALA A 40 6.21 -8.71 9.02
C ALA A 40 6.68 -7.83 10.20
N PRO A 41 5.94 -6.76 10.57
CA PRO A 41 6.28 -5.88 11.68
C PRO A 41 6.72 -6.63 12.94
N PHE A 42 5.97 -7.67 13.31
CA PHE A 42 6.21 -8.48 14.50
C PHE A 42 6.35 -9.97 14.17
N PRO A 43 7.05 -10.75 15.02
CA PRO A 43 7.76 -10.34 16.23
C PRO A 43 9.01 -9.49 15.96
N HIS A 44 9.37 -8.62 16.90
CA HIS A 44 10.53 -7.72 16.81
C HIS A 44 11.12 -7.42 18.19
N ALA A 45 12.45 -7.21 18.26
CA ALA A 45 13.17 -7.00 19.51
C ALA A 45 12.67 -5.78 20.31
N SER A 46 12.18 -4.74 19.62
CA SER A 46 11.63 -3.53 20.27
C SER A 46 10.39 -3.79 21.13
N ARG A 47 9.77 -4.98 21.04
CA ARG A 47 8.59 -5.40 21.79
C ARG A 47 8.72 -6.79 22.40
N ALA A 48 9.94 -7.31 22.54
CA ALA A 48 10.18 -8.62 23.14
C ALA A 48 9.62 -8.72 24.58
N ASP A 49 9.69 -7.63 25.34
CA ASP A 49 9.18 -7.55 26.72
C ASP A 49 7.73 -7.03 26.81
N GLY A 50 7.02 -6.93 25.68
CA GLY A 50 5.69 -6.33 25.58
C GLY A 50 5.70 -4.79 25.62
N HIS A 51 4.58 -4.20 26.00
CA HIS A 51 4.38 -2.75 26.04
C HIS A 51 3.49 -2.35 27.21
N LYS A 52 3.74 -1.20 27.83
CA LYS A 52 2.91 -0.64 28.89
C LYS A 52 2.35 0.70 28.46
N TYR A 53 1.04 0.87 28.57
CA TYR A 53 0.33 2.11 28.25
C TYR A 53 -0.79 2.33 29.25
N ASN A 54 -0.91 3.54 29.81
CA ASN A 54 -1.94 3.90 30.80
C ASN A 54 -2.14 2.85 31.91
N ASN A 55 -1.05 2.38 32.52
CA ASN A 55 -1.01 1.34 33.55
C ASN A 55 -1.49 -0.07 33.13
N GLU A 56 -1.87 -0.28 31.87
CA GLU A 56 -2.17 -1.59 31.29
C GLU A 56 -0.91 -2.17 30.63
N PHE A 57 -0.69 -3.48 30.80
CA PHE A 57 0.44 -4.20 30.19
C PHE A 57 -0.06 -5.11 29.06
N PHE A 58 0.57 -4.97 27.91
CA PHE A 58 0.29 -5.69 26.66
C PHE A 58 1.44 -6.67 26.40
N PRO A 59 1.29 -7.96 26.72
CA PRO A 59 2.37 -8.93 26.61
C PRO A 59 2.70 -9.28 25.15
N ALA A 60 3.99 -9.57 24.89
CA ALA A 60 4.54 -9.80 23.55
C ALA A 60 3.86 -10.94 22.78
N ASP A 61 3.62 -12.06 23.45
CA ASP A 61 2.98 -13.25 22.89
C ASP A 61 1.57 -13.00 22.35
N LYS A 62 0.84 -12.02 22.92
CA LYS A 62 -0.52 -11.68 22.51
C LYS A 62 -0.61 -10.54 21.51
N HIS A 63 0.26 -9.54 21.63
CA HIS A 63 0.12 -8.28 20.90
C HIS A 63 1.22 -8.02 19.87
N TYR A 64 2.34 -8.75 19.95
CA TYR A 64 3.57 -8.47 19.20
C TYR A 64 4.23 -9.76 18.68
N SER A 65 3.44 -10.79 18.39
CA SER A 65 3.88 -12.08 17.85
C SER A 65 3.20 -12.43 16.51
N ASP A 66 2.18 -11.66 16.13
CA ASP A 66 1.36 -11.90 14.95
C ASP A 66 2.04 -11.34 13.71
N SER A 67 2.48 -12.23 12.84
CA SER A 67 3.17 -11.92 11.58
C SER A 67 2.24 -11.96 10.37
N THR A 68 0.93 -11.86 10.59
CA THR A 68 -0.10 -11.93 9.55
C THR A 68 0.02 -10.77 8.56
N VAL A 69 -0.12 -11.09 7.27
CA VAL A 69 -0.23 -10.15 6.18
C VAL A 69 -1.40 -10.57 5.29
N ALA A 70 -2.33 -9.65 5.03
CA ALA A 70 -3.36 -9.83 4.02
C ALA A 70 -2.94 -9.13 2.72
N MET A 71 -3.03 -9.84 1.60
CA MET A 71 -2.83 -9.31 0.26
C MET A 71 -4.11 -9.51 -0.55
N PHE A 72 -4.73 -8.41 -0.96
CA PHE A 72 -5.94 -8.39 -1.77
C PHE A 72 -5.60 -8.07 -3.22
N VAL A 73 -5.88 -9.05 -4.09
CA VAL A 73 -5.71 -8.95 -5.54
C VAL A 73 -7.10 -8.75 -6.14
N PRO A 74 -7.40 -7.56 -6.72
CA PRO A 74 -8.71 -7.31 -7.30
C PRO A 74 -8.87 -8.09 -8.61
N ARG A 75 -10.10 -8.49 -8.92
CA ARG A 75 -10.48 -9.02 -10.23
C ARG A 75 -10.03 -8.07 -11.34
N GLY A 76 -9.54 -8.65 -12.43
CA GLY A 76 -8.99 -7.90 -13.56
C GLY A 76 -7.63 -7.28 -13.27
N PHE A 77 -6.98 -7.62 -12.14
CA PHE A 77 -5.57 -7.30 -11.95
C PHE A 77 -4.77 -7.96 -13.07
N ALA A 78 -3.93 -7.16 -13.72
CA ALA A 78 -3.10 -7.56 -14.85
C ALA A 78 -1.62 -7.31 -14.54
N ASP A 79 -0.82 -8.38 -14.57
CA ASP A 79 0.63 -8.29 -14.42
C ASP A 79 1.32 -7.86 -15.72
N LYS A 80 1.67 -6.57 -15.77
CA LYS A 80 2.37 -5.93 -16.89
C LYS A 80 3.91 -5.96 -16.76
N GLY A 81 4.46 -6.79 -15.88
CA GLY A 81 5.91 -6.90 -15.61
C GLY A 81 6.42 -5.98 -14.50
N SER A 82 5.61 -4.99 -14.11
CA SER A 82 5.81 -4.13 -12.94
C SER A 82 4.51 -4.15 -12.12
N VAL A 83 4.60 -4.50 -10.84
CA VAL A 83 3.45 -4.69 -9.95
C VAL A 83 3.38 -3.54 -8.97
N ASP A 84 2.30 -2.77 -9.02
CA ASP A 84 2.08 -1.65 -8.12
C ASP A 84 1.37 -2.09 -6.83
N PHE A 85 1.66 -1.41 -5.73
CA PHE A 85 1.18 -1.76 -4.39
C PHE A 85 0.56 -0.57 -3.65
N VAL A 86 -0.47 -0.85 -2.87
CA VAL A 86 -0.97 0.04 -1.82
C VAL A 86 -0.85 -0.69 -0.49
N ILE A 87 -0.11 -0.14 0.45
CA ILE A 87 0.11 -0.74 1.76
C ILE A 87 -0.65 0.09 2.78
N HIS A 88 -1.59 -0.52 3.49
CA HIS A 88 -2.40 0.16 4.50
C HIS A 88 -2.02 -0.29 5.91
N PHE A 89 -1.64 0.65 6.77
CA PHE A 89 -1.28 0.43 8.17
C PHE A 89 -2.43 0.85 9.09
N HIS A 90 -2.89 -0.07 9.93
CA HIS A 90 -4.00 0.19 10.84
C HIS A 90 -3.58 1.01 12.08
N GLY A 91 -4.56 1.65 12.69
CA GLY A 91 -4.41 2.35 13.97
C GLY A 91 -4.40 1.42 15.18
N TRP A 92 -4.45 2.02 16.36
CA TRP A 92 -4.46 1.32 17.64
C TRP A 92 -5.67 0.40 17.81
N ARG A 93 -5.52 -0.60 18.69
CA ARG A 93 -6.60 -1.52 19.11
C ARG A 93 -7.35 -2.16 17.93
N ASN A 94 -6.61 -2.49 16.87
CA ASN A 94 -7.15 -3.06 15.65
C ASN A 94 -6.37 -4.33 15.26
N THR A 95 -6.86 -4.99 14.20
CA THR A 95 -6.21 -6.14 13.55
C THR A 95 -6.33 -6.00 12.05
N VAL A 96 -5.59 -6.78 11.26
CA VAL A 96 -5.74 -6.87 9.81
C VAL A 96 -7.19 -7.15 9.40
N ALA A 97 -7.82 -8.14 10.03
CA ALA A 97 -9.18 -8.55 9.69
C ALA A 97 -10.20 -7.43 9.97
N THR A 98 -10.17 -6.88 11.19
CA THR A 98 -11.08 -5.80 11.58
C THR A 98 -10.85 -4.54 10.74
N THR A 99 -9.60 -4.21 10.39
CA THR A 99 -9.28 -3.05 9.53
C THR A 99 -9.88 -3.19 8.13
N LEU A 100 -9.73 -4.38 7.51
CA LEU A 100 -10.27 -4.65 6.18
C LEU A 100 -11.80 -4.50 6.15
N GLU A 101 -12.48 -4.97 7.20
CA GLU A 101 -13.94 -4.93 7.33
C GLU A 101 -14.46 -3.55 7.75
N GLN A 102 -13.93 -2.98 8.83
CA GLN A 102 -14.36 -1.70 9.38
C GLN A 102 -14.32 -0.58 8.35
N PHE A 103 -13.31 -0.57 7.49
CA PHE A 103 -13.09 0.49 6.51
C PHE A 103 -13.49 0.12 5.08
N ASN A 104 -14.11 -1.05 4.87
CA ASN A 104 -14.50 -1.54 3.54
C ASN A 104 -13.35 -1.42 2.51
N LEU A 105 -12.12 -1.75 2.92
CA LEU A 105 -10.93 -1.44 2.11
C LEU A 105 -10.96 -2.20 0.79
N ARG A 106 -11.40 -3.46 0.80
CA ARG A 106 -11.47 -4.32 -0.40
C ARG A 106 -12.51 -3.82 -1.39
N GLU A 107 -13.66 -3.37 -0.89
CA GLU A 107 -14.77 -2.84 -1.65
C GLU A 107 -14.37 -1.53 -2.31
N GLN A 108 -13.80 -0.60 -1.54
CA GLN A 108 -13.28 0.67 -2.06
C GLN A 108 -12.15 0.46 -3.07
N PHE A 109 -11.24 -0.49 -2.81
CA PHE A 109 -10.15 -0.82 -3.72
C PHE A 109 -10.64 -1.41 -5.04
N THR A 110 -11.61 -2.33 -4.97
CA THR A 110 -12.26 -2.89 -6.15
C THR A 110 -12.93 -1.78 -6.97
N ALA A 111 -13.73 -0.94 -6.31
CA ALA A 111 -14.48 0.15 -6.94
C ALA A 111 -13.58 1.21 -7.61
N SER A 112 -12.37 1.44 -7.09
CA SER A 112 -11.41 2.38 -7.68
C SER A 112 -10.86 1.98 -9.05
N ARG A 113 -11.01 0.70 -9.42
CA ARG A 113 -10.50 0.11 -10.66
C ARG A 113 -8.98 0.24 -10.85
N ARG A 114 -8.19 0.42 -9.79
CA ARG A 114 -6.72 0.53 -9.89
C ARG A 114 -6.01 -0.81 -10.06
N ASN A 115 -5.04 -0.85 -10.97
CA ASN A 115 -4.24 -2.05 -11.27
C ASN A 115 -3.08 -2.18 -10.29
N ALA A 116 -3.39 -2.52 -9.05
CA ALA A 116 -2.44 -2.71 -7.97
C ALA A 116 -2.93 -3.80 -7.02
N ILE A 117 -2.08 -4.20 -6.07
CA ILE A 117 -2.43 -5.12 -4.98
C ILE A 117 -2.47 -4.33 -3.67
N LEU A 118 -3.54 -4.50 -2.90
CA LEU A 118 -3.65 -3.94 -1.55
C LEU A 118 -3.00 -4.89 -0.55
N ILE A 119 -2.16 -4.36 0.33
CA ILE A 119 -1.46 -5.13 1.37
C ILE A 119 -1.75 -4.50 2.73
N VAL A 120 -2.11 -5.32 3.71
CA VAL A 120 -2.35 -4.90 5.10
C VAL A 120 -1.52 -5.81 6.01
N PRO A 121 -0.36 -5.35 6.51
CA PRO A 121 0.40 -6.07 7.52
C PRO A 121 -0.19 -5.85 8.92
N GLU A 122 -0.14 -6.88 9.76
CA GLU A 122 -0.47 -6.77 11.17
C GLU A 122 0.60 -5.94 11.90
N GLY A 123 0.16 -4.85 12.52
CA GLY A 123 0.97 -4.05 13.45
C GLY A 123 0.83 -4.59 14.88
N PRO A 124 0.82 -3.71 15.89
CA PRO A 124 0.49 -4.10 17.25
C PRO A 124 -0.95 -4.60 17.35
N ARG A 125 -1.13 -5.91 17.47
CA ARG A 125 -2.44 -6.56 17.49
C ARG A 125 -3.21 -6.11 18.71
N ASN A 126 -4.34 -5.42 18.54
CA ASN A 126 -5.20 -4.98 19.65
C ASN A 126 -4.48 -4.19 20.78
N ALA A 127 -3.40 -3.48 20.48
CA ALA A 127 -2.64 -2.68 21.45
C ALA A 127 -2.69 -1.17 21.12
N PRO A 128 -2.62 -0.27 22.12
CA PRO A 128 -2.53 1.17 21.94
C PRO A 128 -1.08 1.59 21.65
N ASP A 129 -0.55 1.14 20.52
CA ASP A 129 0.85 1.32 20.16
C ASP A 129 0.99 1.58 18.65
N SER A 130 1.86 2.52 18.28
CA SER A 130 2.13 2.92 16.90
C SER A 130 3.41 2.31 16.34
N SER A 131 4.05 1.37 17.04
CA SER A 131 5.29 0.75 16.57
C SER A 131 5.10 -0.08 15.30
N GLY A 132 5.95 0.14 14.31
CA GLY A 132 6.04 -0.63 13.06
C GLY A 132 6.99 -1.83 13.11
N GLY A 133 7.58 -2.13 14.28
CA GLY A 133 8.52 -3.24 14.46
C GLY A 133 9.61 -3.25 13.39
N LYS A 134 9.77 -4.38 12.68
CA LYS A 134 10.77 -4.53 11.60
C LYS A 134 10.67 -3.50 10.47
N LEU A 135 9.53 -2.84 10.28
CA LEU A 135 9.36 -1.82 9.24
C LEU A 135 10.00 -0.47 9.62
N GLU A 136 10.35 -0.28 10.90
CA GLU A 136 11.13 0.87 11.37
C GLU A 136 12.64 0.65 11.24
N ASP A 137 13.08 -0.55 10.86
CA ASP A 137 14.51 -0.83 10.66
C ASP A 137 15.00 -0.28 9.31
N PRO A 138 16.31 0.02 9.19
CA PRO A 138 16.94 0.28 7.89
C PRO A 138 16.62 -0.83 6.88
N ASP A 139 16.13 -0.44 5.70
CA ASP A 139 15.67 -1.33 4.62
C ASP A 139 14.58 -2.35 5.03
N GLY A 140 13.92 -2.15 6.18
CA GLY A 140 12.87 -3.04 6.69
C GLY A 140 11.71 -3.21 5.73
N PHE A 141 11.23 -2.09 5.19
CA PHE A 141 10.15 -2.11 4.20
C PHE A 141 10.59 -2.70 2.87
N LYS A 142 11.84 -2.47 2.43
CA LYS A 142 12.39 -3.14 1.26
C LYS A 142 12.34 -4.66 1.42
N ARG A 143 12.80 -5.21 2.55
CA ARG A 143 12.70 -6.64 2.85
C ARG A 143 11.26 -7.14 2.80
N PHE A 144 10.33 -6.34 3.32
CA PHE A 144 8.89 -6.65 3.28
C PHE A 144 8.33 -6.74 1.86
N ILE A 145 8.69 -5.82 0.98
CA ILE A 145 8.28 -5.86 -0.43
C ILE A 145 8.98 -6.99 -1.20
N ASP A 146 10.24 -7.30 -0.89
CA ASP A 146 10.94 -8.44 -1.51
C ASP A 146 10.24 -9.77 -1.16
N GLU A 147 9.84 -9.97 0.12
CA GLU A 147 9.08 -11.15 0.55
C GLU A 147 7.68 -11.19 -0.07
N THR A 148 6.99 -10.03 -0.17
CA THR A 148 5.73 -9.91 -0.89
C THR A 148 5.85 -10.43 -2.32
N MET A 149 6.86 -9.96 -3.07
CA MET A 149 7.09 -10.38 -4.45
C MET A 149 7.38 -11.87 -4.54
N ALA A 150 8.18 -12.42 -3.61
CA ALA A 150 8.47 -13.85 -3.57
C ALA A 150 7.20 -14.68 -3.36
N VAL A 151 6.34 -14.30 -2.42
CA VAL A 151 5.09 -15.00 -2.15
C VAL A 151 4.13 -14.90 -3.34
N LEU A 152 3.95 -13.73 -3.94
CA LEU A 152 3.07 -13.57 -5.11
C LEU A 152 3.54 -14.41 -6.31
N LYS A 153 4.87 -14.50 -6.54
CA LYS A 153 5.46 -15.37 -7.56
C LYS A 153 5.23 -16.85 -7.25
N GLN A 154 5.49 -17.27 -6.02
CA GLN A 154 5.29 -18.66 -5.58
C GLN A 154 3.82 -19.09 -5.70
N ARG A 155 2.89 -18.18 -5.44
CA ARG A 155 1.43 -18.42 -5.56
C ARG A 155 0.92 -18.33 -7.01
N GLY A 156 1.78 -17.98 -7.98
CA GLY A 156 1.40 -17.81 -9.38
C GLY A 156 0.50 -16.60 -9.66
N VAL A 157 0.43 -15.63 -8.74
CA VAL A 157 -0.36 -14.40 -8.92
C VAL A 157 0.33 -13.47 -9.92
N ILE A 158 1.66 -13.45 -9.91
CA ILE A 158 2.49 -12.64 -10.80
C ILE A 158 3.58 -13.50 -11.45
N LYS A 159 4.09 -13.07 -12.60
CA LYS A 159 5.17 -13.73 -13.33
C LYS A 159 6.46 -13.69 -12.52
N THR A 160 7.28 -14.72 -12.69
CA THR A 160 8.60 -14.82 -12.02
C THR A 160 9.54 -13.67 -12.38
N THR A 161 9.40 -13.11 -13.59
CA THR A 161 10.18 -11.98 -14.10
C THR A 161 9.69 -10.60 -13.62
N SER A 162 8.51 -10.53 -13.00
CA SER A 162 7.93 -9.25 -12.59
C SER A 162 8.68 -8.61 -11.43
N THR A 163 8.69 -7.28 -11.42
CA THR A 163 9.38 -6.44 -10.42
C THR A 163 8.39 -5.57 -9.65
N ALA A 164 8.79 -5.07 -8.49
CA ALA A 164 7.99 -4.13 -7.73
C ALA A 164 7.98 -2.76 -8.41
N GLY A 165 6.79 -2.19 -8.58
CA GLY A 165 6.53 -0.93 -9.26
C GLY A 165 6.34 0.24 -8.32
N LYS A 166 5.29 1.04 -8.57
CA LYS A 166 4.89 2.18 -7.74
C LYS A 166 4.30 1.68 -6.43
N ILE A 167 4.62 2.40 -5.36
CA ILE A 167 4.17 2.08 -4.01
C ILE A 167 3.44 3.29 -3.43
N ILE A 168 2.27 3.02 -2.85
CA ILE A 168 1.50 3.97 -2.05
C ILE A 168 1.46 3.46 -0.62
N LEU A 169 1.82 4.33 0.32
CA LEU A 169 1.69 4.07 1.75
C LEU A 169 0.44 4.77 2.26
N SER A 170 -0.42 4.04 2.95
CA SER A 170 -1.68 4.54 3.51
C SER A 170 -1.75 4.16 4.98
N GLY A 171 -2.23 5.05 5.84
CA GLY A 171 -2.26 4.77 7.26
C GLY A 171 -3.31 5.56 7.99
N HIS A 172 -3.98 4.90 8.94
CA HIS A 172 -4.92 5.52 9.85
C HIS A 172 -4.28 5.76 11.21
N SER A 173 -4.54 6.92 11.81
CA SER A 173 -4.15 7.19 13.20
C SER A 173 -2.66 6.87 13.44
N GLY A 174 -2.34 5.96 14.37
CA GLY A 174 -1.00 5.48 14.68
C GLY A 174 -0.19 4.92 13.49
N GLY A 175 -0.85 4.49 12.40
CA GLY A 175 -0.19 4.02 11.18
C GLY A 175 0.76 5.05 10.55
N TYR A 176 0.56 6.35 10.81
CA TYR A 176 1.46 7.41 10.33
C TYR A 176 2.92 7.20 10.76
N LYS A 177 3.14 6.65 11.96
CA LYS A 177 4.48 6.48 12.52
C LYS A 177 5.26 5.44 11.74
N VAL A 178 4.59 4.36 11.34
CA VAL A 178 5.16 3.34 10.46
C VAL A 178 5.53 3.97 9.12
N ILE A 179 4.62 4.70 8.49
CA ILE A 179 4.87 5.37 7.21
C ILE A 179 6.05 6.34 7.31
N SER A 180 6.12 7.15 8.37
CA SER A 180 7.21 8.11 8.56
C SER A 180 8.58 7.41 8.63
N SER A 181 8.66 6.26 9.29
CA SER A 181 9.90 5.47 9.39
C SER A 181 10.25 4.84 8.04
N ILE A 182 9.24 4.36 7.29
CA ILE A 182 9.45 3.78 5.96
C ILE A 182 10.02 4.82 4.99
N VAL A 183 9.43 6.02 4.93
CA VAL A 183 9.90 7.05 3.97
C VAL A 183 11.27 7.61 4.33
N GLU A 184 11.66 7.54 5.61
CA GLU A 184 12.97 7.98 6.10
C GLU A 184 14.07 6.95 5.79
N LEU A 185 13.82 5.68 6.10
CA LEU A 185 14.88 4.65 6.17
C LEU A 185 14.45 3.23 5.77
N GLY A 186 13.19 3.02 5.39
CA GLY A 186 12.67 1.71 4.97
C GLY A 186 13.17 1.20 3.61
N GLY A 187 13.93 2.01 2.87
CA GLY A 187 14.36 1.71 1.50
C GLY A 187 13.28 1.99 0.46
N LEU A 188 13.55 1.67 -0.81
CA LEU A 188 12.61 1.88 -1.94
C LEU A 188 12.12 3.34 -2.09
N THR A 189 12.90 4.33 -1.62
CA THR A 189 12.52 5.74 -1.60
C THR A 189 11.95 6.25 -2.93
N ASN A 190 12.54 5.83 -4.05
CA ASN A 190 12.11 6.24 -5.39
C ASN A 190 10.86 5.50 -5.89
N SER A 191 10.54 4.33 -5.34
CA SER A 191 9.34 3.56 -5.69
C SER A 191 8.12 4.04 -4.92
N ILE A 192 8.31 4.59 -3.71
CA ILE A 192 7.24 5.20 -2.93
C ILE A 192 6.83 6.51 -3.60
N LYS A 193 5.62 6.56 -4.17
CA LYS A 193 5.11 7.71 -4.92
C LYS A 193 4.16 8.55 -4.10
N GLU A 194 3.43 7.94 -3.17
CA GLU A 194 2.44 8.65 -2.36
C GLU A 194 2.40 8.15 -0.92
N ALA A 195 2.10 9.07 0.00
CA ALA A 195 1.78 8.80 1.38
C ALA A 195 0.41 9.40 1.72
N TRP A 196 -0.50 8.61 2.28
CA TRP A 196 -1.86 8.99 2.65
C TRP A 196 -2.05 8.83 4.15
N LEU A 197 -2.35 9.93 4.82
CA LEU A 197 -2.60 9.97 6.25
C LEU A 197 -4.08 10.22 6.50
N PHE A 198 -4.77 9.24 7.06
CA PHE A 198 -6.15 9.34 7.50
C PHE A 198 -6.17 9.70 8.97
N ASP A 199 -6.36 10.99 9.23
CA ASP A 199 -6.35 11.61 10.56
C ASP A 199 -5.19 11.09 11.43
N GLY A 200 -3.99 11.12 10.85
CA GLY A 200 -2.82 10.43 11.40
C GLY A 200 -1.60 11.33 11.65
N LEU A 201 -1.55 12.57 11.18
CA LEU A 201 -0.35 13.41 11.31
C LEU A 201 -0.17 13.94 12.75
N TYR A 202 0.29 13.10 13.67
CA TYR A 202 0.58 13.48 15.07
C TYR A 202 1.98 14.10 15.25
N GLY A 203 2.82 14.06 14.21
CA GLY A 203 4.18 14.62 14.21
C GLY A 203 4.99 14.13 13.00
N ARG A 204 6.33 14.32 13.05
CA ARG A 204 7.27 13.90 12.00
C ARG A 204 6.98 14.52 10.63
N GLY A 205 6.46 15.74 10.63
CA GLY A 205 6.09 16.42 9.39
C GLY A 205 7.30 16.67 8.49
N GLU A 206 8.41 17.06 9.10
CA GLU A 206 9.71 17.25 8.48
C GLU A 206 10.19 16.01 7.70
N THR A 207 9.91 14.81 8.21
CA THR A 207 10.27 13.54 7.56
C THR A 207 9.51 13.37 6.24
N PHE A 208 8.20 13.64 6.22
CA PHE A 208 7.40 13.59 5.00
C PHE A 208 7.82 14.65 3.98
N LEU A 209 8.11 15.88 4.45
CA LEU A 209 8.59 16.96 3.58
C LEU A 209 9.96 16.64 2.98
N ALA A 210 10.88 16.05 3.77
CA ALA A 210 12.19 15.63 3.30
C ALA A 210 12.10 14.49 2.27
N TRP A 211 11.26 13.48 2.52
CA TRP A 211 10.96 12.43 1.56
C TRP A 211 10.39 13.00 0.26
N SER A 212 9.38 13.86 0.34
CA SER A 212 8.76 14.47 -0.84
C SER A 212 9.78 15.29 -1.65
N LYS A 213 10.65 16.05 -0.97
CA LYS A 213 11.75 16.80 -1.61
C LYS A 213 12.75 15.87 -2.33
N LYS A 214 13.09 14.73 -1.73
CA LYS A 214 14.07 13.77 -2.26
C LYS A 214 13.51 12.91 -3.41
N ALA A 215 12.30 12.39 -3.24
CA ALA A 215 11.68 11.41 -4.14
C ALA A 215 10.67 12.00 -5.12
N GLY A 216 10.25 13.25 -4.92
CA GLY A 216 9.14 13.87 -5.66
C GLY A 216 7.77 13.33 -5.26
N GLY A 217 7.65 12.68 -4.09
CA GLY A 217 6.44 12.01 -3.65
C GLY A 217 5.29 12.95 -3.25
N ARG A 218 4.04 12.48 -3.39
CA ARG A 218 2.82 13.20 -3.03
C ARG A 218 2.36 12.85 -1.61
N LEU A 219 1.93 13.86 -0.85
CA LEU A 219 1.34 13.69 0.48
C LEU A 219 -0.14 14.13 0.46
N LEU A 220 -1.02 13.22 0.87
CA LEU A 220 -2.43 13.49 1.14
C LEU A 220 -2.68 13.31 2.63
N ASN A 221 -3.13 14.36 3.31
CA ASN A 221 -3.46 14.33 4.73
C ASN A 221 -4.89 14.82 4.93
N ILE A 222 -5.77 13.93 5.38
CA ILE A 222 -7.12 14.30 5.84
C ILE A 222 -7.10 14.34 7.37
N TYR A 223 -7.67 15.38 7.98
CA TYR A 223 -7.62 15.61 9.43
C TYR A 223 -8.95 16.13 9.96
N THR A 224 -9.21 15.87 11.24
CA THR A 224 -10.44 16.30 11.94
C THR A 224 -10.11 17.22 13.10
N ASP A 225 -11.12 17.91 13.65
CA ASP A 225 -10.92 18.79 14.82
C ASP A 225 -10.55 18.01 16.09
N ASN A 226 -11.07 16.79 16.23
CA ASN A 226 -10.97 16.01 17.47
C ASN A 226 -9.99 14.81 17.38
N GLY A 227 -9.37 14.59 16.22
CA GLY A 227 -8.43 13.49 15.99
C GLY A 227 -7.06 13.67 16.64
N GLY A 228 -6.76 14.87 17.16
CA GLY A 228 -5.47 15.22 17.76
C GLY A 228 -4.37 15.57 16.75
N THR A 229 -4.71 15.74 15.47
CA THR A 229 -3.76 15.96 14.36
C THR A 229 -3.82 17.37 13.75
N LYS A 230 -4.87 18.14 14.06
CA LYS A 230 -5.12 19.47 13.49
C LYS A 230 -3.95 20.43 13.67
N ALA A 231 -3.49 20.62 14.91
CA ALA A 231 -2.39 21.54 15.20
C ALA A 231 -1.12 21.19 14.40
N ARG A 232 -0.75 19.91 14.34
CA ARG A 232 0.42 19.44 13.57
C ARG A 232 0.24 19.58 12.06
N THR A 233 -0.99 19.42 11.58
CA THR A 233 -1.32 19.66 10.19
C THR A 233 -1.19 21.14 9.83
N GLU A 234 -1.72 22.03 10.67
CA GLU A 234 -1.62 23.48 10.51
C GLU A 234 -0.17 23.98 10.60
N GLU A 235 0.64 23.42 11.49
CA GLU A 235 2.08 23.67 11.58
C GLU A 235 2.80 23.31 10.26
N MET A 236 2.53 22.13 9.69
CA MET A 236 3.11 21.71 8.40
C MET A 236 2.67 22.64 7.24
N MET A 237 1.40 23.05 7.22
CA MET A 237 0.90 24.02 6.22
C MET A 237 1.59 25.38 6.36
N ALA A 238 1.78 25.86 7.59
CA ALA A 238 2.49 27.10 7.86
C ALA A 238 3.96 27.03 7.42
N GLU A 239 4.62 25.90 7.65
CA GLU A 239 5.99 25.65 7.17
C GLU A 239 6.08 25.66 5.64
N LEU A 240 5.16 24.98 4.95
CA LEU A 240 5.09 25.00 3.48
C LEU A 240 4.87 26.41 2.94
N LYS A 241 3.99 27.19 3.58
CA LYS A 241 3.75 28.60 3.24
C LYS A 241 5.00 29.46 3.42
N GLN A 242 5.71 29.31 4.53
CA GLN A 242 6.98 30.03 4.79
C GLN A 242 8.05 29.69 3.74
N ARG A 243 8.08 28.45 3.24
CA ARG A 243 8.99 27.99 2.18
C ARG A 243 8.55 28.39 0.77
N GLY A 244 7.40 29.04 0.60
CA GLY A 244 6.82 29.34 -0.72
C GLY A 244 6.46 28.09 -1.53
N THR A 245 6.20 26.96 -0.86
CA THR A 245 5.84 25.70 -1.50
C THR A 245 4.33 25.62 -1.66
N ASN A 246 3.85 25.42 -2.90
CA ASN A 246 2.42 25.29 -3.18
C ASN A 246 1.83 24.04 -2.51
N PHE A 247 0.66 24.20 -1.92
CA PHE A 247 -0.17 23.12 -1.40
C PHE A 247 -1.65 23.45 -1.59
N LEU A 248 -2.47 22.40 -1.62
CA LEU A 248 -3.93 22.52 -1.56
C LEU A 248 -4.40 22.36 -0.12
N ALA A 249 -5.18 23.32 0.36
CA ALA A 249 -5.91 23.20 1.62
C ALA A 249 -7.39 23.54 1.40
N THR A 250 -8.27 22.59 1.68
CA THR A 250 -9.72 22.71 1.51
C THR A 250 -10.42 21.66 2.39
N THR A 251 -11.73 21.44 2.22
CA THR A 251 -12.45 20.35 2.88
C THR A 251 -12.53 19.12 2.00
N ASP A 252 -12.68 17.94 2.61
CA ASP A 252 -12.92 16.67 1.91
C ASP A 252 -14.21 16.67 1.07
N MET A 253 -15.19 17.52 1.40
CA MET A 253 -16.40 17.73 0.61
C MET A 253 -16.24 18.69 -0.57
N ALA A 254 -15.36 19.68 -0.45
CA ALA A 254 -15.21 20.73 -1.46
C ALA A 254 -14.16 20.38 -2.52
N VAL A 255 -13.25 19.46 -2.22
CA VAL A 255 -12.15 19.10 -3.13
C VAL A 255 -12.66 18.39 -4.39
N SER A 256 -12.19 18.84 -5.56
CA SER A 256 -12.47 18.15 -6.82
C SER A 256 -11.44 17.03 -7.10
N PRO A 257 -11.82 16.01 -7.89
CA PRO A 257 -10.87 14.97 -8.32
C PRO A 257 -9.64 15.52 -9.06
N GLN A 258 -9.80 16.61 -9.81
CA GLN A 258 -8.71 17.25 -10.54
C GLN A 258 -7.70 17.90 -9.58
N GLU A 259 -8.19 18.57 -8.53
CA GLU A 259 -7.33 19.16 -7.51
C GLU A 259 -6.55 18.10 -6.73
N LEU A 260 -7.21 16.99 -6.35
CA LEU A 260 -6.53 15.84 -5.75
C LEU A 260 -5.44 15.29 -6.66
N ALA A 261 -5.73 15.12 -7.95
CA ALA A 261 -4.81 14.52 -8.92
C ALA A 261 -3.56 15.37 -9.21
N THR A 262 -3.67 16.70 -9.10
CA THR A 262 -2.62 17.63 -9.59
C THR A 262 -1.76 18.26 -8.50
N ASN A 263 -2.19 18.24 -7.24
CA ASN A 263 -1.44 18.85 -6.14
C ASN A 263 -0.51 17.85 -5.44
N ARG A 264 0.73 18.28 -5.15
CA ARG A 264 1.74 17.45 -4.45
C ARG A 264 1.50 17.34 -2.95
N PHE A 265 1.04 18.42 -2.33
CA PHE A 265 0.69 18.46 -0.91
C PHE A 265 -0.78 18.82 -0.83
N VAL A 266 -1.56 17.96 -0.19
CA VAL A 266 -3.01 18.12 -0.06
C VAL A 266 -3.41 17.93 1.39
N PHE A 267 -4.10 18.93 1.93
CA PHE A 267 -4.63 18.96 3.29
C PHE A 267 -6.14 19.12 3.25
N LEU A 268 -6.86 18.09 3.70
CA LEU A 268 -8.32 18.06 3.72
C LEU A 268 -8.81 18.14 5.15
N HIS A 269 -9.48 19.22 5.52
CA HIS A 269 -10.25 19.25 6.77
C HIS A 269 -11.55 18.45 6.57
N SER A 270 -11.95 17.69 7.58
CA SER A 270 -13.19 16.92 7.57
C SER A 270 -13.97 17.13 8.87
N ASP A 271 -15.28 17.25 8.74
CA ASP A 271 -16.29 17.28 9.82
C ASP A 271 -16.60 15.90 10.40
N MET A 272 -15.95 14.85 9.90
CA MET A 272 -16.14 13.47 10.34
C MET A 272 -15.51 13.16 11.69
N SER A 273 -15.88 12.00 12.23
CA SER A 273 -15.14 11.37 13.32
C SER A 273 -13.80 10.80 12.84
N HIS A 274 -12.89 10.60 13.79
CA HIS A 274 -11.52 10.12 13.57
C HIS A 274 -11.41 8.85 12.71
N SER A 275 -12.36 7.92 12.79
CA SER A 275 -12.36 6.68 12.01
C SER A 275 -13.20 6.78 10.73
N ASP A 276 -14.22 7.65 10.72
CA ASP A 276 -15.14 7.77 9.59
C ASP A 276 -14.47 8.35 8.34
N VAL A 277 -13.39 9.13 8.50
CA VAL A 277 -12.64 9.79 7.41
C VAL A 277 -12.18 8.86 6.30
N ILE A 278 -12.07 7.55 6.56
CA ILE A 278 -11.60 6.56 5.58
C ILE A 278 -12.73 6.11 4.66
N MET A 279 -13.87 5.71 5.26
CA MET A 279 -14.89 4.95 4.55
C MET A 279 -16.19 5.71 4.35
N ARG A 280 -16.57 6.62 5.25
CA ARG A 280 -17.94 7.15 5.31
C ARG A 280 -18.32 7.96 4.07
N ARG A 281 -17.33 8.64 3.46
CA ARG A 281 -17.43 9.30 2.14
C ARG A 281 -16.63 8.59 1.04
N ARG A 282 -16.25 7.32 1.27
CA ARG A 282 -15.42 6.52 0.36
C ARG A 282 -14.08 7.20 0.02
N THR A 283 -13.50 7.89 1.00
CA THR A 283 -12.28 8.69 0.81
C THR A 283 -11.11 7.86 0.30
N PHE A 284 -10.96 6.62 0.79
CA PHE A 284 -9.93 5.71 0.31
C PHE A 284 -10.11 5.37 -1.18
N GLN A 285 -11.36 5.14 -1.63
CA GLN A 285 -11.67 4.99 -3.06
C GLN A 285 -11.30 6.25 -3.86
N THR A 286 -11.71 7.44 -3.40
CA THR A 286 -11.41 8.71 -4.10
C THR A 286 -9.90 8.97 -4.21
N PHE A 287 -9.12 8.65 -3.17
CA PHE A 287 -7.66 8.76 -3.21
C PHE A 287 -7.05 7.78 -4.22
N LEU A 288 -7.52 6.53 -4.26
CA LEU A 288 -7.13 5.58 -5.30
C LEU A 288 -7.50 6.09 -6.69
N GLU A 289 -8.70 6.61 -6.90
CA GLU A 289 -9.19 7.17 -8.17
C GLU A 289 -8.45 8.43 -8.63
N THR A 290 -7.67 9.06 -7.78
CA THR A 290 -6.86 10.25 -8.13
C THR A 290 -5.37 9.98 -7.95
N SER A 291 -4.99 8.71 -7.75
CA SER A 291 -3.61 8.24 -7.58
C SER A 291 -2.81 8.11 -8.87
N CYS A 292 -1.50 7.93 -8.71
CA CYS A 292 -0.54 7.64 -9.76
C CYS A 292 -0.66 6.22 -10.36
N LEU A 293 -1.57 5.38 -9.84
CA LEU A 293 -1.77 4.01 -10.28
C LEU A 293 -2.54 3.94 -11.60
N GLU A 294 -2.22 2.98 -12.46
CA GLU A 294 -2.97 2.75 -13.68
C GLU A 294 -4.37 2.19 -13.40
N LYS A 295 -5.32 2.41 -14.32
CA LYS A 295 -6.60 1.70 -14.29
C LYS A 295 -6.43 0.27 -14.83
N ARG A 296 -7.16 -0.68 -14.26
CA ARG A 296 -7.33 -2.03 -14.82
C ARG A 296 -8.08 -1.91 -16.14
N THR A 297 -7.65 -2.67 -17.14
CA THR A 297 -8.34 -2.79 -18.42
C THR A 297 -9.47 -3.82 -18.25
N GLY A 298 -10.72 -3.49 -18.61
CA GLY A 298 -11.80 -4.48 -18.72
C GLY A 298 -12.87 -4.50 -17.61
N ASP A 299 -13.52 -3.36 -17.36
CA ASP A 299 -14.93 -3.31 -16.88
C ASP A 299 -15.72 -2.25 -17.65
#